data_AF-A0A2V5PND2-F1
#
_entry.id   AF-A0A2V5PND2-F1
#
_cell.length_a   1.000
_cell.length_b   1.000
_cell.length_c   1.000
_cell.angle_alpha   90.00
_cell.angle_beta   90.00
_cell.angle_gamma   90.00
#
_symmetry.space_group_name_H-M   'P 1'
#
loop_
_entity.id
_entity.type
_entity.pdbx_description
1 polymer ?
#
loop_
_entity_poly.entity_id
_entity_poly.type
_entity_poly.pdbx_seq_one_letter_code
_entity_poly.pdbx_strand_id
1 'polypeptide(L)'
;MSTVIQPPRTYNQSHIPRKYTPGKRRVSIYWTWSYPWEASRNVEEMDNRFSTMTEVRRVAWPAYETPEWSTQNFLQGIDGTLELFHRSTLLFQEIAGEATGHPVAVFQRVDQAGFRLLIDERILADTDTLMVFGLDHLPAEQEAAPEEIAAIREWLKREGTCLLLAPHHDVG
;
A
#
# COMPACT_ATOMS: atom_id res chain seq x y z
N MET A 1 20.21 -12.20 24.37
CA MET A 1 18.76 -12.38 24.11
C MET A 1 18.60 -12.58 22.61
N SER A 2 18.05 -13.71 22.17
CA SER A 2 17.81 -13.92 20.73
C SER A 2 16.78 -12.91 20.27
N THR A 3 17.14 -12.02 19.36
CA THR A 3 16.23 -11.02 18.79
C THR A 3 15.20 -11.77 17.97
N VAL A 4 13.98 -11.94 18.49
CA VAL A 4 12.89 -12.56 17.74
C VAL A 4 12.56 -11.63 16.58
N ILE A 5 12.88 -12.05 15.35
CA ILE A 5 12.54 -11.31 14.13
C ILE A 5 11.01 -11.34 14.01
N GLN A 6 10.40 -10.17 14.09
CA GLN A 6 8.95 -10.04 13.92
C GLN A 6 8.57 -10.27 12.44
N PRO A 7 7.45 -10.95 12.16
CA PRO A 7 6.96 -11.11 10.78
C PRO A 7 6.64 -9.75 10.14
N PRO A 8 6.59 -9.66 8.81
CA PRO A 8 6.12 -8.44 8.16
C PRO A 8 4.67 -8.19 8.58
N ARG A 9 4.33 -6.91 8.76
CA ARG A 9 3.05 -6.51 9.31
C ARG A 9 2.05 -6.20 8.19
N THR A 10 0.96 -6.95 8.16
CA THR A 10 -0.27 -6.57 7.47
C THR A 10 -1.22 -5.92 8.49
N TYR A 11 -2.06 -4.97 8.08
CA TYR A 11 -2.90 -4.25 9.04
C TYR A 11 -3.90 -5.20 9.71
N ASN A 12 -3.89 -5.23 11.06
CA ASN A 12 -4.75 -6.08 11.90
C ASN A 12 -4.75 -7.58 11.56
N GLN A 13 -3.70 -8.08 10.89
CA GLN A 13 -3.56 -9.49 10.52
C GLN A 13 -2.11 -9.95 10.69
N SER A 14 -1.91 -11.24 10.90
CA SER A 14 -0.58 -11.84 10.79
C SER A 14 -0.31 -12.18 9.33
N HIS A 15 0.88 -11.83 8.83
CA HIS A 15 1.31 -12.29 7.52
C HIS A 15 1.48 -13.80 7.50
N ILE A 16 0.87 -14.46 6.52
CA ILE A 16 1.01 -15.90 6.30
C ILE A 16 2.10 -16.09 5.23
N PRO A 17 3.26 -16.69 5.58
CA PRO A 17 4.34 -16.91 4.61
C PRO A 17 3.88 -17.77 3.44
N ARG A 18 4.26 -17.39 2.21
CA ARG A 18 3.89 -18.11 0.99
C ARG A 18 5.08 -18.94 0.50
N LYS A 19 4.90 -20.26 0.46
CA LYS A 19 5.93 -21.17 -0.06
C LYS A 19 6.19 -20.87 -1.53
N TYR A 20 7.47 -20.74 -1.90
CA TYR A 20 7.88 -20.61 -3.30
C TYR A 20 7.40 -21.82 -4.12
N THR A 21 6.76 -21.53 -5.26
CA THR A 21 6.29 -22.53 -6.22
C THR A 21 6.84 -22.20 -7.61
N PRO A 22 7.61 -23.10 -8.27
CA PRO A 22 8.15 -22.83 -9.59
C PRO A 22 7.07 -22.42 -10.60
N GLY A 23 7.32 -21.35 -11.35
CA GLY A 23 6.38 -20.81 -12.34
C GLY A 23 5.21 -20.01 -11.77
N LYS A 24 5.10 -19.88 -10.44
CA LYS A 24 4.02 -19.14 -9.75
C LYS A 24 4.61 -18.02 -8.90
N ARG A 25 4.29 -16.77 -9.23
CA ARG A 25 4.88 -15.59 -8.59
C ARG A 25 4.15 -15.23 -7.29
N ARG A 26 4.88 -14.94 -6.22
CA ARG A 26 4.32 -14.29 -5.02
C ARG A 26 4.28 -12.78 -5.24
N VAL A 27 3.09 -12.25 -5.49
CA VAL A 27 2.87 -10.81 -5.75
C VAL A 27 2.60 -10.08 -4.43
N SER A 28 3.25 -8.94 -4.22
CA SER A 28 3.07 -8.10 -3.05
C SER A 28 2.86 -6.64 -3.45
N ILE A 29 2.00 -5.95 -2.72
CA ILE A 29 1.73 -4.52 -2.83
C ILE A 29 2.33 -3.83 -1.61
N TYR A 30 3.00 -2.70 -1.81
CA TYR A 30 3.53 -1.86 -0.75
C TYR A 30 3.12 -0.41 -0.97
N TRP A 31 2.36 0.15 -0.03
CA TRP A 31 2.02 1.56 -0.01
C TRP A 31 3.10 2.36 0.73
N THR A 32 3.67 3.38 0.08
CA THR A 32 4.77 4.17 0.66
C THR A 32 4.33 5.23 1.66
N TRP A 33 3.03 5.42 1.85
CA TRP A 33 2.49 6.46 2.69
C TRP A 33 2.74 6.24 4.19
N SER A 34 2.50 7.31 4.96
CA SER A 34 2.11 7.16 6.35
C SER A 34 0.61 7.36 6.49
N TYR A 35 -0.16 6.28 6.67
CA TYR A 35 -1.63 6.37 6.72
C TYR A 35 -2.12 7.42 7.72
N PRO A 36 -1.71 7.41 9.01
CA PRO A 36 -2.22 8.39 9.97
C PRO A 36 -1.80 9.82 9.63
N TRP A 37 -0.61 10.02 9.06
CA TRP A 37 -0.18 11.35 8.64
C TRP A 37 -1.06 11.86 7.50
N GLU A 38 -1.26 11.05 6.45
CA GLU A 38 -2.09 11.40 5.29
C GLU A 38 -3.56 11.65 5.68
N ALA A 39 -4.13 10.74 6.46
CA ALA A 39 -5.51 10.85 6.95
C ALA A 39 -5.75 12.11 7.80
N SER A 40 -4.72 12.61 8.48
CA SER A 40 -4.80 13.78 9.38
C SER A 40 -4.44 15.11 8.73
N ARG A 41 -4.15 15.14 7.41
CA ARG A 41 -3.79 16.37 6.69
C ARG A 41 -4.92 17.40 6.77
N ASN A 42 -4.51 18.68 6.80
CA ASN A 42 -5.46 19.79 6.71
C ASN A 42 -6.16 19.76 5.34
N VAL A 43 -7.47 19.58 5.34
CA VAL A 43 -8.26 19.48 4.11
C VAL A 43 -8.38 20.81 3.36
N GLU A 44 -8.07 21.94 4.01
CA GLU A 44 -8.04 23.25 3.36
C GLU A 44 -6.77 23.47 2.51
N GLU A 45 -5.69 22.73 2.77
CA GLU A 45 -4.49 22.72 1.91
C GLU A 45 -4.78 21.87 0.67
N MET A 46 -4.67 22.41 -0.54
CA MET A 46 -4.96 21.66 -1.77
C MET A 46 -3.73 20.96 -2.38
N ASP A 47 -2.54 21.50 -2.14
CA ASP A 47 -1.32 21.04 -2.79
C ASP A 47 -0.73 19.81 -2.08
N ASN A 48 -0.20 18.86 -2.86
CA ASN A 48 0.52 17.69 -2.36
C ASN A 48 -0.24 16.93 -1.26
N ARG A 49 -1.53 16.68 -1.48
CA ARG A 49 -2.35 15.84 -0.60
C ARG A 49 -3.28 14.92 -1.39
N PHE A 50 -3.63 13.80 -0.78
CA PHE A 50 -4.72 12.97 -1.29
C PHE A 50 -6.04 13.72 -1.29
N SER A 51 -6.90 13.42 -2.26
CA SER A 51 -8.27 13.93 -2.30
C SER A 51 -9.07 13.46 -1.08
N THR A 52 -10.03 14.26 -0.66
CA THR A 52 -11.10 13.84 0.26
C THR A 52 -12.17 13.08 -0.50
N MET A 53 -12.95 12.27 0.20
CA MET A 53 -14.13 11.66 -0.39
C MET A 53 -15.14 12.70 -0.90
N THR A 54 -15.25 13.85 -0.25
CA THR A 54 -16.10 14.95 -0.73
C THR A 54 -15.70 15.40 -2.15
N GLU A 55 -14.40 15.51 -2.42
CA GLU A 55 -13.88 15.88 -3.75
C GLU A 55 -14.10 14.77 -4.77
N VAL A 56 -13.85 13.51 -4.39
CA VAL A 56 -14.11 12.34 -5.24
C VAL A 56 -15.59 12.28 -5.63
N ARG A 57 -16.51 12.46 -4.68
CA ARG A 57 -17.96 12.48 -4.93
C ARG A 57 -18.37 13.56 -5.93
N ARG A 58 -17.78 14.74 -5.82
CA ARG A 58 -18.07 15.86 -6.73
C ARG A 58 -17.66 15.54 -8.16
N VAL A 59 -16.47 15.00 -8.36
CA VAL A 59 -15.94 14.69 -9.70
C VAL A 59 -16.62 13.45 -10.31
N ALA A 60 -16.90 12.44 -9.49
CA ALA A 60 -17.49 11.18 -9.93
C ALA A 60 -19.03 11.15 -9.83
N TRP A 61 -19.68 12.30 -9.68
CA TRP A 61 -21.13 12.38 -9.58
C TRP A 61 -21.81 11.71 -10.81
N PRO A 62 -22.88 10.91 -10.62
CA PRO A 62 -23.59 10.61 -9.36
C PRO A 62 -23.15 9.30 -8.68
N ALA A 63 -21.99 8.71 -9.03
CA ALA A 63 -21.64 7.34 -8.67
C ALA A 63 -21.67 7.04 -7.15
N TYR A 64 -21.48 8.06 -6.32
CA TYR A 64 -21.42 7.96 -4.86
C TYR A 64 -22.65 8.53 -4.14
N GLU A 65 -23.76 8.79 -4.85
CA GLU A 65 -24.98 9.36 -4.28
C GLU A 65 -25.96 8.28 -3.78
N THR A 66 -25.44 7.40 -2.93
CA THR A 66 -26.21 6.31 -2.31
C THR A 66 -26.00 6.29 -0.80
N PRO A 67 -26.90 5.65 -0.03
CA PRO A 67 -26.76 5.56 1.43
C PRO A 67 -25.43 4.96 1.91
N GLU A 68 -24.82 4.06 1.14
CA GLU A 68 -23.50 3.44 1.43
C GLU A 68 -22.42 4.50 1.66
N TRP A 69 -22.46 5.60 0.91
CA TRP A 69 -21.43 6.64 0.92
C TRP A 69 -21.80 7.89 1.73
N SER A 70 -22.88 7.81 2.50
CA SER A 70 -23.30 8.90 3.38
C SER A 70 -22.29 9.10 4.52
N THR A 71 -22.31 10.30 5.13
CA THR A 71 -21.48 10.64 6.29
C THR A 71 -21.70 9.71 7.49
N GLN A 72 -22.82 8.97 7.53
CA GLN A 72 -23.12 7.99 8.57
C GLN A 72 -22.45 6.63 8.33
N ASN A 73 -22.15 6.30 7.06
CA ASN A 73 -21.72 4.98 6.65
C ASN A 73 -20.29 4.95 6.08
N PHE A 74 -19.77 6.10 5.65
CA PHE A 74 -18.44 6.19 5.06
C PHE A 74 -17.69 7.46 5.46
N LEU A 75 -16.37 7.31 5.65
CA LEU A 75 -15.46 8.41 5.97
C LEU A 75 -15.46 9.43 4.83
N GLN A 76 -15.63 10.72 5.13
CA GLN A 76 -15.76 11.76 4.10
C GLN A 76 -14.46 12.57 3.87
N GLY A 77 -13.44 12.35 4.69
CA GLY A 77 -12.14 12.99 4.61
C GLY A 77 -11.20 12.27 3.66
N ILE A 78 -9.90 12.49 3.87
CA ILE A 78 -8.81 11.82 3.12
C ILE A 78 -8.76 10.33 3.44
N ASP A 79 -8.97 9.99 4.71
CA ASP A 79 -9.12 8.63 5.22
C ASP A 79 -10.08 7.78 4.36
N GLY A 80 -11.24 8.32 3.97
CA GLY A 80 -12.16 7.63 3.08
C GLY A 80 -11.59 7.33 1.70
N THR A 81 -10.80 8.24 1.12
CA THR A 81 -10.13 8.02 -0.16
C THR A 81 -9.03 6.97 -0.04
N LEU A 82 -8.28 6.96 1.08
CA LEU A 82 -7.30 5.91 1.35
C LEU A 82 -7.97 4.52 1.42
N GLU A 83 -9.15 4.43 2.04
CA GLU A 83 -9.94 3.19 2.02
C GLU A 83 -10.41 2.79 0.61
N LEU A 84 -10.70 3.74 -0.28
CA LEU A 84 -10.99 3.43 -1.67
C LEU A 84 -9.78 2.85 -2.42
N PHE A 85 -8.55 3.28 -2.12
CA PHE A 85 -7.36 2.66 -2.71
C PHE A 85 -7.18 1.21 -2.22
N HIS A 86 -7.45 0.94 -0.94
CA HIS A 86 -7.49 -0.44 -0.47
C HIS A 86 -8.57 -1.26 -1.20
N ARG A 87 -9.80 -0.73 -1.30
CA ARG A 87 -10.92 -1.39 -1.98
C ARG A 87 -10.64 -1.62 -3.47
N SER A 88 -10.03 -0.66 -4.16
CA SER A 88 -9.79 -0.74 -5.61
C SER A 88 -8.80 -1.84 -5.98
N THR A 89 -7.89 -2.19 -5.07
CA THR A 89 -6.95 -3.30 -5.31
C THR A 89 -7.58 -4.68 -5.12
N LEU A 90 -8.76 -4.83 -4.50
CA LEU A 90 -9.32 -6.15 -4.19
C LEU A 90 -9.53 -7.03 -5.43
N LEU A 91 -10.09 -6.48 -6.51
CA LEU A 91 -10.27 -7.22 -7.77
C LEU A 91 -8.94 -7.63 -8.39
N PHE A 92 -7.92 -6.76 -8.31
CA PHE A 92 -6.58 -7.12 -8.74
C PHE A 92 -6.00 -8.24 -7.88
N GLN A 93 -6.16 -8.18 -6.55
CA GLN A 93 -5.68 -9.20 -5.63
C GLN A 93 -6.32 -10.56 -5.90
N GLU A 94 -7.62 -10.59 -6.20
CA GLU A 94 -8.35 -11.80 -6.58
C GLU A 94 -7.79 -12.41 -7.88
N ILE A 95 -7.76 -11.63 -8.96
CA ILE A 95 -7.28 -12.09 -10.27
C ILE A 95 -5.81 -12.52 -10.22
N ALA A 96 -4.95 -11.74 -9.57
CA ALA A 96 -3.55 -12.09 -9.40
C ALA A 96 -3.41 -13.34 -8.51
N GLY A 97 -4.24 -13.47 -7.47
CA GLY A 97 -4.29 -14.62 -6.60
C GLY A 97 -4.64 -15.91 -7.33
N GLU A 98 -5.66 -15.86 -8.18
CA GLU A 98 -6.07 -16.99 -9.03
C GLU A 98 -4.98 -17.36 -10.05
N ALA A 99 -4.46 -16.35 -10.76
CA ALA A 99 -3.45 -16.56 -11.80
C ALA A 99 -2.14 -17.13 -11.25
N THR A 100 -1.75 -16.73 -10.04
CA THR A 100 -0.49 -17.17 -9.41
C THR A 100 -0.65 -18.32 -8.43
N GLY A 101 -1.88 -18.64 -8.01
CA GLY A 101 -2.12 -19.59 -6.91
C GLY A 101 -1.59 -19.12 -5.55
N HIS A 102 -1.25 -17.84 -5.39
CA HIS A 102 -0.76 -17.25 -4.16
C HIS A 102 -1.55 -15.99 -3.82
N PRO A 103 -2.09 -15.83 -2.59
CA PRO A 103 -2.75 -14.59 -2.22
C PRO A 103 -1.78 -13.41 -2.32
N VAL A 104 -2.28 -12.25 -2.73
CA VAL A 104 -1.50 -11.02 -2.75
C VAL A 104 -1.32 -10.51 -1.31
N ALA A 105 -0.08 -10.21 -0.93
CA ALA A 105 0.21 -9.60 0.36
C ALA A 105 0.24 -8.07 0.21
N VAL A 106 -0.41 -7.35 1.11
CA VAL A 106 -0.49 -5.88 1.08
C VAL A 106 0.16 -5.31 2.33
N PHE A 107 1.15 -4.47 2.13
CA PHE A 107 1.94 -3.82 3.17
C PHE A 107 1.80 -2.30 3.07
N GLN A 108 2.08 -1.63 4.17
CA GLN A 108 2.11 -0.17 4.25
C GLN A 108 3.38 0.24 4.97
N ARG A 109 4.01 1.33 4.54
CA ARG A 109 5.18 1.88 5.24
C ARG A 109 4.83 2.26 6.67
N VAL A 110 3.73 2.98 6.87
CA VAL A 110 3.11 3.16 8.18
C VAL A 110 1.64 2.80 8.08
N ASP A 111 1.23 1.78 8.84
CA ASP A 111 -0.16 1.32 8.86
C ASP A 111 -1.09 2.30 9.61
N GLN A 112 -2.39 2.03 9.57
CA GLN A 112 -3.43 2.86 10.22
C GLN A 112 -3.18 3.06 11.73
N ALA A 113 -2.44 2.17 12.39
CA ALA A 113 -2.12 2.26 13.82
C ALA A 113 -0.77 2.94 14.09
N GLY A 114 -0.06 3.43 13.06
CA GLY A 114 1.21 4.13 13.21
C GLY A 114 2.44 3.22 13.24
N PHE A 115 2.31 1.91 12.99
CA PHE A 115 3.45 1.00 13.00
C PHE A 115 4.22 1.07 11.68
N ARG A 116 5.52 1.33 11.79
CA ARG A 116 6.42 1.43 10.64
C ARG A 116 6.96 0.06 10.20
N LEU A 117 6.90 -0.21 8.90
CA LEU A 117 7.46 -1.39 8.25
C LEU A 117 8.21 -0.93 6.99
N LEU A 118 9.54 -0.91 7.04
CA LEU A 118 10.38 -0.65 5.87
C LEU A 118 10.41 -1.86 4.93
N ILE A 119 10.72 -1.64 3.65
CA ILE A 119 11.00 -2.72 2.71
C ILE A 119 12.32 -3.39 3.08
N ASP A 120 12.24 -4.56 3.71
CA ASP A 120 13.39 -5.38 4.07
C ASP A 120 13.12 -6.88 3.82
N GLU A 121 14.05 -7.74 4.25
CA GLU A 121 13.97 -9.19 4.06
C GLU A 121 12.69 -9.83 4.60
N ARG A 122 12.02 -9.21 5.58
CA ARG A 122 10.72 -9.72 6.07
C ARG A 122 9.67 -9.71 4.95
N ILE A 123 9.74 -8.72 4.04
CA ILE A 123 8.89 -8.63 2.85
C ILE A 123 9.54 -9.35 1.66
N LEU A 124 10.83 -9.13 1.41
CA LEU A 124 11.52 -9.53 0.18
C LEU A 124 11.76 -11.05 0.07
N ALA A 125 11.97 -11.74 1.20
CA ALA A 125 12.08 -13.20 1.21
C ALA A 125 10.79 -13.89 0.73
N ASP A 126 9.65 -13.25 0.98
CA ASP A 126 8.31 -13.75 0.61
C ASP A 126 7.70 -13.12 -0.65
N THR A 127 8.50 -12.40 -1.45
CA THR A 127 7.98 -11.63 -2.59
C THR A 127 8.80 -11.90 -3.83
N ASP A 128 8.17 -12.26 -4.95
CA ASP A 128 8.79 -12.39 -6.27
C ASP A 128 8.44 -11.23 -7.20
N THR A 129 7.32 -10.56 -6.95
CA THR A 129 6.96 -9.31 -7.65
C THR A 129 6.47 -8.30 -6.63
N LEU A 130 7.22 -7.22 -6.47
CA LEU A 130 6.93 -6.16 -5.53
C LEU A 130 6.40 -4.95 -6.30
N MET A 131 5.17 -4.56 -6.03
CA MET A 131 4.55 -3.34 -6.55
C MET A 131 4.61 -2.28 -5.47
N VAL A 132 5.34 -1.20 -5.72
CA VAL A 132 5.49 -0.08 -4.80
C VAL A 132 4.65 1.08 -5.34
N PHE A 133 3.60 1.42 -4.61
CA PHE A 133 2.71 2.53 -4.93
C PHE A 133 2.96 3.68 -3.97
N GLY A 134 3.14 4.87 -4.53
CA GLY A 134 3.35 6.07 -3.75
C GLY A 134 2.74 7.28 -4.43
N LEU A 135 2.39 8.28 -3.62
CA LEU A 135 2.19 9.65 -4.07
C LEU A 135 3.46 10.45 -3.80
N ASP A 136 3.57 11.65 -4.34
CA ASP A 136 4.63 12.59 -3.92
C ASP A 136 4.44 13.00 -2.45
N HIS A 137 4.92 12.15 -1.54
CA HIS A 137 4.89 12.33 -0.09
C HIS A 137 5.96 13.34 0.37
N LEU A 138 6.31 14.33 -0.46
CA LEU A 138 7.35 15.33 -0.16
C LEU A 138 7.13 15.98 1.23
N PRO A 139 5.90 16.38 1.62
CA PRO A 139 5.71 16.99 2.93
C PRO A 139 5.72 15.99 4.09
N ALA A 140 5.55 14.70 3.80
CA ALA A 140 5.59 13.63 4.80
C ALA A 140 7.00 13.08 5.02
N GLU A 141 7.97 13.47 4.18
CA GLU A 141 9.37 13.01 4.22
C GLU A 141 9.49 11.47 4.22
N GLN A 142 8.58 10.77 3.54
CA GLN A 142 8.59 9.30 3.45
C GLN A 142 9.60 8.78 2.41
N GLU A 143 10.83 9.26 2.49
CA GLU A 143 11.92 8.88 1.57
C GLU A 143 12.33 7.41 1.77
N ALA A 144 12.74 6.76 0.67
CA ALA A 144 13.32 5.43 0.72
C ALA A 144 14.63 5.47 1.51
N ALA A 145 14.71 4.71 2.60
CA ALA A 145 15.90 4.64 3.41
C ALA A 145 17.04 3.95 2.63
N PRO A 146 18.32 4.30 2.88
CA PRO A 146 19.46 3.64 2.23
C PRO A 146 19.43 2.11 2.36
N GLU A 147 18.94 1.60 3.49
CA GLU A 147 18.83 0.17 3.77
C GLU A 147 17.74 -0.50 2.92
N GLU A 148 16.62 0.19 2.66
CA GLU A 148 15.56 -0.30 1.75
C GLU A 148 16.09 -0.39 0.32
N ILE A 149 16.80 0.64 -0.13
CA ILE A 149 17.41 0.68 -1.47
C ILE A 149 18.43 -0.45 -1.61
N ALA A 150 19.28 -0.66 -0.60
CA ALA A 150 20.25 -1.74 -0.59
C ALA A 150 19.56 -3.12 -0.64
N ALA A 151 18.54 -3.33 0.19
CA ALA A 151 17.79 -4.58 0.23
C ALA A 151 17.09 -4.89 -1.10
N ILE A 152 16.43 -3.90 -1.72
CA ILE A 152 15.80 -4.05 -3.03
C ILE A 152 16.85 -4.36 -4.11
N ARG A 153 18.01 -3.68 -4.09
CA ARG A 153 19.10 -3.94 -5.05
C ARG A 153 19.63 -5.36 -4.96
N GLU A 154 19.82 -5.89 -3.75
CA GLU A 154 20.24 -7.28 -3.55
C GLU A 154 19.13 -8.25 -3.99
N TRP A 155 17.88 -7.99 -3.63
CA TRP A 155 16.73 -8.81 -4.02
C TRP A 155 16.53 -8.88 -5.55
N LEU A 156 16.79 -7.78 -6.27
CA LEU A 156 16.73 -7.74 -7.73
C LEU A 156 17.80 -8.61 -8.43
N LYS A 157 18.85 -9.05 -7.73
CA LYS A 157 19.82 -10.00 -8.28
C LYS A 157 19.28 -11.43 -8.33
N ARG A 158 18.22 -11.74 -7.58
CA ARG A 158 17.58 -13.06 -7.59
C ARG A 158 16.81 -13.26 -8.89
N GLU A 159 17.07 -14.36 -9.59
CA GLU A 159 16.37 -14.67 -10.84
C GLU A 159 14.84 -14.71 -10.63
N GLY A 160 14.12 -14.10 -11.56
CA GLY A 160 12.66 -14.07 -11.57
C GLY A 160 12.02 -12.96 -10.71
N THR A 161 12.79 -12.16 -9.97
CA THR A 161 12.21 -11.01 -9.24
C THR A 161 11.85 -9.86 -10.18
N CYS A 162 10.85 -9.07 -9.78
CA CYS A 162 10.39 -7.92 -10.55
C CYS A 162 9.92 -6.80 -9.62
N LEU A 163 10.53 -5.62 -9.74
CA LEU A 163 10.08 -4.40 -9.08
C LEU A 163 9.21 -3.59 -10.05
N LEU A 164 8.00 -3.26 -9.63
CA LEU A 164 7.15 -2.28 -10.29
C LEU A 164 7.06 -1.06 -9.39
N LEU A 165 7.53 0.08 -9.90
CA LEU A 165 7.40 1.38 -9.25
C LEU A 165 6.25 2.13 -9.93
N ALA A 166 5.21 2.46 -9.18
CA ALA A 166 4.06 3.21 -9.64
C ALA A 166 3.93 4.51 -8.82
N PRO A 167 4.80 5.50 -9.08
CA PRO A 167 4.64 6.81 -8.49
C PRO A 167 3.44 7.51 -9.15
N HIS A 168 2.51 7.95 -8.33
CA HIS A 168 1.38 8.75 -8.77
C HIS A 168 1.79 10.23 -8.72
N HIS A 169 2.21 10.77 -9.86
CA HIS A 169 2.68 12.16 -9.97
C HIS A 169 1.57 13.19 -10.25
N ASP A 170 0.31 12.77 -10.41
CA ASP A 170 -0.79 13.66 -10.84
C ASP A 170 -2.00 13.72 -9.87
N VAL A 171 -1.79 13.69 -8.54
CA VAL A 171 -2.84 14.15 -7.59
C VAL A 171 -2.36 15.39 -6.85
N GLY A 172 -2.61 16.57 -7.44
CA GLY A 172 -2.45 17.89 -6.81
C GLY A 172 -1.33 18.72 -7.41
#